data_AF-A0A7J7K6C1-F1
#
_entry.id   AF-A0A7J7K6C1-F1
#
_cell.length_a   1.000
_cell.length_b   1.000
_cell.length_c   1.000
_cell.angle_alpha   90.00
_cell.angle_beta   90.00
_cell.angle_gamma   90.00
#
_symmetry.space_group_name_H-M   'P 1'
#
loop_
_entity.id
_entity.type
_entity.pdbx_description
1 polymer ?
#
loop_
_entity_poly.entity_id
_entity_poly.type
_entity_poly.pdbx_seq_one_letter_code
_entity_poly.pdbx_strand_id
1 'polypeptide(L)'
;MWRYRLNSLHLHLTDDESWAIEIEDIPELTMYGSRQCFNLSECGNYPQLGRELTNSKQYLSKSEYIEIVQFADSLDITVIPEIELPDMLLLPYKL
;
A
#
# COMPACT_ATOMS: atom_id res chain seq x y z
N MET A 1 -2.40 -4.51 20.11
CA MET A 1 -2.08 -5.90 19.68
C MET A 1 -1.34 -6.67 20.75
N TRP A 2 -0.11 -6.27 21.12
CA TRP A 2 0.71 -6.98 22.10
C TRP A 2 0.00 -7.21 23.47
N ARG A 3 -0.71 -6.20 23.99
CA ARG A 3 -1.46 -6.27 25.28
C ARG A 3 -2.54 -7.36 25.30
N TYR A 4 -2.97 -7.83 24.14
CA TYR A 4 -4.03 -8.82 23.97
C TYR A 4 -3.52 -10.12 23.33
N ARG A 5 -2.20 -10.35 23.33
CA ARG A 5 -1.56 -11.58 22.81
C ARG A 5 -1.79 -11.81 21.31
N LEU A 6 -2.00 -10.74 20.55
CA LEU A 6 -1.97 -10.80 19.08
C LEU A 6 -0.52 -10.74 18.62
N ASN A 7 -0.10 -11.73 17.84
CA ASN A 7 1.27 -11.93 17.38
C ASN A 7 1.44 -11.80 15.86
N SER A 8 0.37 -11.43 15.14
CA SER A 8 0.39 -11.29 13.67
C SER A 8 -0.22 -9.96 13.28
N LEU A 9 0.49 -9.22 12.43
CA LEU A 9 0.07 -7.97 11.81
C LEU A 9 0.00 -8.19 10.30
N HIS A 10 -1.20 -8.45 9.80
CA HIS A 10 -1.46 -8.39 8.36
C HIS A 10 -1.53 -6.92 7.93
N LEU A 11 -0.64 -6.53 7.02
CA LEU A 11 -0.64 -5.22 6.40
C LEU A 11 -1.15 -5.36 4.97
N HIS A 12 -2.38 -4.90 4.76
CA HIS A 12 -2.95 -4.72 3.43
C HIS A 12 -2.37 -3.41 2.86
N LEU A 13 -1.37 -3.55 1.97
CA LEU A 13 -0.55 -2.44 1.48
C LEU A 13 -1.02 -1.91 0.13
N THR A 14 -1.89 -2.65 -0.56
CA THR A 14 -2.38 -2.30 -1.88
C THR A 14 -3.84 -2.71 -1.99
N ASP A 15 -4.61 -1.86 -2.64
CA ASP A 15 -6.02 -2.06 -2.96
C ASP A 15 -6.19 -1.57 -4.42
N ASP A 16 -7.31 -1.85 -5.07
CA ASP A 16 -7.61 -1.37 -6.44
C ASP A 16 -7.40 0.16 -6.54
N GLU A 17 -7.69 0.86 -5.46
CA GLU A 17 -7.72 2.31 -5.40
C GLU A 17 -6.46 2.95 -4.80
N SER A 18 -5.50 2.17 -4.29
CA SER A 18 -4.32 2.74 -3.65
C SER A 18 -3.10 1.81 -3.58
N TRP A 19 -1.93 2.40 -3.70
CA TRP A 19 -0.63 1.76 -3.49
C TRP A 19 0.12 2.44 -2.32
N ALA A 20 0.28 1.73 -1.20
CA ALA A 20 0.73 2.31 0.07
C ALA A 20 2.16 1.95 0.49
N ILE A 21 3.01 1.40 -0.39
CA ILE A 21 4.40 1.07 -0.08
C ILE A 21 5.38 1.49 -1.18
N GLU A 22 6.52 2.06 -0.81
CA GLU A 22 7.57 2.41 -1.76
C GLU A 22 8.32 1.17 -2.26
N ILE A 23 8.48 1.08 -3.59
CA ILE A 23 9.38 0.15 -4.26
C ILE A 23 10.37 1.00 -5.07
N GLU A 24 11.64 1.01 -4.66
CA GLU A 24 12.68 1.86 -5.25
C GLU A 24 12.86 1.62 -6.76
N ASP A 25 12.69 0.38 -7.21
CA ASP A 25 12.84 -0.01 -8.61
C ASP A 25 11.64 0.41 -9.48
N ILE A 26 10.50 0.76 -8.87
CA ILE A 26 9.25 1.10 -9.58
C ILE A 26 8.58 2.32 -8.88
N PRO A 27 9.19 3.51 -8.96
CA PRO A 27 8.68 4.71 -8.28
C PRO A 27 7.31 5.16 -8.77
N GLU A 28 6.89 4.74 -9.97
CA GLU A 28 5.59 5.05 -10.55
C GLU A 28 4.43 4.54 -9.69
N LEU A 29 4.63 3.43 -8.97
CA LEU A 29 3.61 2.83 -8.11
C LEU A 29 3.17 3.78 -6.99
N THR A 30 4.11 4.47 -6.35
CA THR A 30 3.76 5.47 -5.34
C THR A 30 3.49 6.84 -5.95
N MET A 31 4.16 7.21 -7.04
CA MET A 31 3.96 8.51 -7.69
C MET A 31 2.53 8.70 -8.21
N TYR A 32 1.95 7.64 -8.82
CA TYR A 32 0.60 7.64 -9.35
C TYR A 32 -0.37 6.88 -8.46
N GLY A 33 -0.02 5.66 -8.04
CA GLY A 33 -0.92 4.74 -7.34
C GLY A 33 -1.23 5.12 -5.89
N SER A 34 -0.39 5.93 -5.23
CA SER A 34 -0.70 6.41 -3.87
C SER A 34 -1.61 7.65 -3.85
N ARG A 35 -1.97 8.20 -5.01
CA ARG A 35 -2.66 9.50 -5.12
C ARG A 35 -3.99 9.33 -5.82
N GLN A 36 -4.98 10.07 -5.32
CA GLN A 36 -6.28 10.19 -5.94
C GLN A 36 -6.45 11.64 -6.41
N CYS A 37 -7.02 11.84 -7.58
CA CYS A 37 -7.25 13.18 -8.13
C CYS A 37 -8.30 13.13 -9.26
N PHE A 38 -8.84 14.30 -9.62
CA PHE A 38 -9.82 14.39 -10.71
C PHE A 38 -9.19 14.36 -12.12
N ASN A 39 -7.86 14.46 -12.23
CA ASN A 39 -7.13 14.42 -13.49
C ASN A 39 -6.23 13.18 -13.54
N LEU A 40 -6.68 12.09 -14.18
CA LEU A 40 -5.91 10.84 -14.29
C LEU A 40 -4.54 10.98 -14.99
N SER A 41 -4.23 12.12 -15.61
CA SER A 41 -2.88 12.36 -16.12
C SER A 41 -1.86 12.65 -15.00
N GLU A 42 -2.34 13.01 -13.80
CA GLU A 42 -1.55 13.41 -12.64
C GLU A 42 -1.57 12.35 -11.51
N CYS A 43 -2.48 11.37 -11.57
CA CYS A 43 -2.65 10.34 -10.56
C CYS A 43 -3.19 9.03 -11.18
N GLY A 44 -3.07 7.92 -10.45
CA GLY A 44 -3.53 6.61 -10.91
C GLY A 44 -5.04 6.40 -10.80
N ASN A 45 -5.70 7.05 -9.83
CA ASN A 45 -7.09 6.74 -9.46
C ASN A 45 -7.95 7.99 -9.22
N TYR A 46 -9.26 7.85 -9.45
CA TYR A 46 -10.24 8.87 -9.06
C TYR A 46 -10.48 8.85 -7.55
N PRO A 47 -10.99 9.96 -6.96
CA PRO A 47 -11.39 9.97 -5.57
C PRO A 47 -12.52 8.96 -5.33
N GLN A 48 -12.32 8.03 -4.41
CA GLN A 48 -13.30 7.01 -4.05
C GLN A 48 -13.74 7.13 -2.60
N LEU A 49 -14.93 6.60 -2.30
CA LEU A 49 -15.48 6.52 -0.92
C LEU A 49 -15.59 7.86 -0.19
N GLY A 50 -15.65 8.99 -0.92
CA GLY A 50 -15.74 10.32 -0.33
C GLY A 50 -14.48 10.77 0.41
N ARG A 51 -13.31 10.16 0.12
CA ARG A 51 -12.02 10.63 0.65
C ARG A 51 -11.73 12.06 0.21
N GLU A 52 -11.34 12.89 1.16
CA GLU A 52 -10.82 14.22 0.86
C GLU A 52 -9.50 14.10 0.09
N LEU A 53 -9.37 14.89 -0.97
CA LEU A 53 -8.12 14.95 -1.71
C LEU A 53 -7.06 15.66 -0.88
N THR A 54 -5.97 14.95 -0.63
CA THR A 54 -4.82 15.46 0.11
C THR A 54 -3.55 15.34 -0.72
N ASN A 55 -2.69 16.36 -0.60
CA ASN A 55 -1.35 16.33 -1.19
C ASN A 55 -0.33 15.68 -0.26
N SER A 56 -0.74 15.22 0.92
CA SER A 56 0.13 14.54 1.87
C SER A 56 0.62 13.19 1.33
N LYS A 57 1.77 12.73 1.83
CA LYS A 57 2.30 11.39 1.57
C LYS A 57 1.29 10.33 2.06
N GLN A 58 0.89 9.41 1.18
CA GLN A 58 -0.10 8.34 1.46
C GLN A 58 0.49 6.93 1.32
N TYR A 59 1.81 6.80 1.35
CA TYR A 59 2.52 5.53 1.28
C TYR A 59 3.62 5.48 2.34
N LEU A 60 4.09 4.29 2.68
CA LEU A 60 5.25 4.07 3.53
C LEU A 60 6.52 4.09 2.68
N SER A 61 7.52 4.87 3.06
CA SER A 61 8.86 4.70 2.49
C SER A 61 9.48 3.39 2.95
N LYS A 62 10.51 2.92 2.24
CA LYS A 62 11.25 1.71 2.63
C LYS A 62 11.77 1.79 4.07
N SER A 63 12.26 2.96 4.49
CA SER A 63 12.74 3.18 5.85
C SER A 63 11.62 3.07 6.89
N GLU A 64 10.46 3.68 6.65
CA GLU A 64 9.30 3.62 7.54
C GLU A 64 8.77 2.19 7.66
N TYR A 65 8.74 1.44 6.55
CA TYR A 65 8.36 0.03 6.58
C TYR A 65 9.34 -0.83 7.38
N ILE A 66 10.65 -0.62 7.22
CA ILE A 66 11.68 -1.30 8.01
C ILE A 66 11.52 -0.99 9.51
N GLU A 67 11.26 0.27 9.87
CA GLU A 67 11.03 0.67 11.26
C GLU A 67 9.80 -0.04 11.85
N ILE A 68 8.71 -0.16 11.09
CA ILE A 68 7.51 -0.91 11.51
C ILE A 68 7.86 -2.37 11.76
N VAL A 69 8.60 -3.01 10.84
CA VAL A 69 8.99 -4.42 10.98
C VAL A 69 9.87 -4.62 12.20
N GLN A 70 10.88 -3.77 12.42
CA GLN A 70 11.76 -3.85 13.59
C GLN A 70 11.00 -3.63 14.90
N PHE A 71 10.05 -2.69 14.90
CA PHE A 71 9.24 -2.43 16.08
C PHE A 71 8.29 -3.59 16.39
N ALA A 72 7.67 -4.18 15.36
CA ALA A 72 6.83 -5.36 15.50
C ALA A 72 7.63 -6.57 16.02
N ASP A 73 8.83 -6.79 15.50
CA ASP A 73 9.74 -7.85 15.96
C ASP A 73 10.10 -7.70 17.45
N SER A 74 10.34 -6.46 17.91
CA SER A 74 10.60 -6.17 19.33
C SER A 74 9.44 -6.52 20.27
N LEU A 75 8.25 -6.78 19.72
CA LEU A 75 7.03 -7.14 20.43
C LEU A 75 6.58 -8.59 20.16
N ASP A 76 7.42 -9.42 19.54
CA ASP A 76 7.09 -10.77 19.05
C ASP A 76 5.88 -10.78 18.10
N ILE A 77 5.74 -9.74 17.27
CA ILE A 77 4.68 -9.62 16.25
C ILE A 77 5.28 -9.88 14.87
N THR A 78 4.75 -10.88 14.17
CA THR A 78 5.06 -11.17 12.77
C THR A 78 4.29 -10.21 11.86
N VAL A 79 5.01 -9.49 10.99
CA VAL A 79 4.40 -8.67 9.93
C VAL A 79 4.21 -9.52 8.69
N ILE A 80 2.99 -9.55 8.15
CA ILE A 80 2.65 -10.24 6.91
C ILE A 80 2.18 -9.19 5.91
N PRO A 81 3.00 -8.84 4.90
CA PRO A 81 2.58 -7.93 3.86
C PRO A 81 1.62 -8.61 2.89
N GLU A 82 0.61 -7.88 2.45
CA GLU A 82 -0.32 -8.28 1.43
C GLU A 82 -0.25 -7.29 0.27
N ILE A 83 0.04 -7.83 -0.92
CA ILE A 83 -0.02 -7.14 -2.20
C ILE A 83 -1.14 -7.81 -3.00
N GLU A 84 -2.26 -7.13 -3.12
CA GLU A 84 -3.39 -7.52 -3.94
C GLU A 84 -3.03 -7.36 -5.41
N LEU A 85 -3.15 -8.46 -6.15
CA LEU A 85 -2.99 -8.46 -7.59
C LEU A 85 -4.38 -8.28 -8.21
N PRO A 86 -4.52 -7.52 -9.31
CA PRO A 86 -5.79 -7.39 -9.99
C PRO A 86 -6.29 -8.79 -10.40
N ASP A 87 -7.55 -9.09 -10.11
CA ASP A 87 -8.19 -10.37 -10.48
C ASP A 87 -8.11 -10.60 -12.02
N MET A 88 -8.01 -9.51 -12.79
CA MET A 88 -7.86 -9.50 -14.26
C MET A 88 -6.48 -10.02 -14.74
N LEU A 89 -5.45 -10.08 -13.89
CA LEU A 89 -4.11 -10.50 -14.28
C LEU A 89 -3.98 -12.04 -14.43
N LEU A 90 -5.02 -12.80 -14.08
CA LEU A 90 -5.08 -14.26 -14.23
C LEU A 90 -5.75 -14.74 -15.53
N LEU A 91 -6.24 -13.84 -16.39
CA LEU A 91 -6.56 -14.23 -17.75
C LEU A 91 -5.29 -14.12 -18.60
N PRO A 92 -4.79 -15.22 -19.19
CA PRO A 92 -3.61 -15.15 -20.04
C PRO A 92 -3.91 -14.17 -21.17
N TYR A 93 -3.01 -13.21 -21.37
CA TYR A 93 -2.86 -12.38 -22.57
C TYR A 93 -3.68 -12.93 -23.75
N LYS A 94 -4.90 -12.42 -23.94
CA LYS A 94 -5.60 -12.57 -25.21
C LYS A 94 -4.99 -11.54 -26.16
N LEU A 95 -3.97 -12.01 -26.88
CA LEU A 95 -3.56 -11.49 -28.18
C LEU A 95 -4.76 -11.37 -29.13
#